data_AF-A0A7M3ZDE2-F1
#
_entry.id   AF-A0A7M3ZDE2-F1
#
_cell.length_a   1.000
_cell.length_b   1.000
_cell.length_c   1.000
_cell.angle_alpha   90.00
_cell.angle_beta   90.00
_cell.angle_gamma   90.00
#
_symmetry.space_group_name_H-M   'P 1'
#
loop_
_entity.id
_entity.type
_entity.pdbx_description
1 polymer ?
#
loop_
_entity_poly.entity_id
_entity_poly.type
_entity_poly.pdbx_seq_one_letter_code
_entity_poly.pdbx_strand_id
1 'polypeptide(L)'
;MVTYVVDSNCFIHMGGMASTSILDDLKSALKTMHVTKGVHGEIQNVRYQRWKQKPNLLNHIKPMLTTHDVSDDQIRGLGAKIGERASPQDVDLSLMVLAHDLQRDGHHVILVTDDFKMAKATEEHQLASEVCPPSTFFERLSTKARGKHASELRRLGRRIRAAEMQYAISRRNEYDVQAKITWMVDSLLSSPQAKPVSKPVQSNEDSSVSLLNQLHRMMNGEDIKTNLRKKLTPLKSSCQAMMKLEQHVAQLKQKLTQESLDEIIIETQAMIADCLENAGIDLAPLDRELVDVAHRFHSRILVRAEMALAIMKRMKGDAIGSHLHLSTALFQATHVDEDTIEARILARLAVLALSTNKVEKAIRLSTSSLGLQTLSVPMRLKQHIVQAMALYMAGESSNEALKHAQALVHDDVAMAAQALTELGESFLALNRPDFAIELFDEALECVSAEQNMSEELGELILLAHRAMEDDNEIEGLRQILDQIHQQTVEQEKQVEDVVEQISKRQEDSAELAFSSEWEDASTVLDDERPLYISNVVGEASEEQLILAEHPSLGSVGIWLPAKADAPQPGARITLTNGRVKIAEPPKNLVESYAIRALIAIEFPESLVFQSLTSDAQEELEDL
;
A
#
# COMPACT_ATOMS: atom_id res chain seq x y z
N MET A 1 -32.92 33.50 1.71
CA MET A 1 -32.05 33.33 0.52
C MET A 1 -30.61 33.49 1.01
N VAL A 2 -29.70 32.60 0.64
CA VAL A 2 -28.31 32.63 1.12
C VAL A 2 -27.55 33.75 0.40
N THR A 3 -26.96 34.67 1.16
CA THR A 3 -26.20 35.81 0.65
C THR A 3 -24.73 35.63 1.00
N TYR A 4 -23.85 35.73 0.01
CA TYR A 4 -22.40 35.59 0.22
C TYR A 4 -21.74 36.97 0.23
N VAL A 5 -21.13 37.32 1.36
CA VAL A 5 -20.23 38.47 1.48
C VAL A 5 -18.82 37.94 1.32
N VAL A 6 -18.08 38.42 0.32
CA VAL A 6 -16.85 37.75 -0.14
C VAL A 6 -15.64 38.67 0.00
N ASP A 7 -14.61 38.15 0.66
CA ASP A 7 -13.33 38.80 0.88
C ASP A 7 -12.43 38.78 -0.37
N SER A 8 -11.51 39.73 -0.45
CA SER A 8 -10.48 39.91 -1.47
C SER A 8 -9.66 38.65 -1.72
N ASN A 9 -9.30 37.90 -0.67
CA ASN A 9 -8.46 36.70 -0.79
C ASN A 9 -9.13 35.59 -1.62
N CYS A 10 -10.45 35.47 -1.55
CA CYS A 10 -11.21 34.56 -2.41
C CYS A 10 -10.97 34.87 -3.90
N PHE A 11 -10.96 36.15 -4.27
CA PHE A 11 -10.70 36.60 -5.64
C PHE A 11 -9.23 36.45 -6.04
N ILE A 12 -8.29 36.62 -5.11
CA ILE A 12 -6.87 36.38 -5.36
C ILE A 12 -6.61 34.90 -5.68
N HIS A 13 -7.16 33.99 -4.88
CA HIS A 13 -7.10 32.54 -5.12
C HIS A 13 -7.76 32.17 -6.45
N MET A 14 -8.92 32.76 -6.75
CA MET A 14 -9.61 32.59 -8.03
C MET A 14 -8.73 33.06 -9.21
N GLY A 15 -8.06 34.20 -9.09
CA GLY A 15 -7.14 34.71 -10.11
C GLY A 15 -5.93 33.80 -10.33
N GLY A 16 -5.38 33.20 -9.27
CA GLY A 16 -4.29 32.23 -9.39
C GLY A 16 -4.71 30.94 -10.09
N MET A 17 -5.94 30.48 -9.86
CA MET A 17 -6.27 29.06 -10.00
C MET A 17 -7.42 28.74 -10.96
N ALA A 18 -8.31 29.67 -11.24
CA ALA A 18 -9.53 29.40 -12.00
C ALA A 18 -9.28 29.09 -13.49
N SER A 19 -10.10 28.19 -14.04
CA SER A 19 -10.12 27.85 -15.46
C SER A 19 -10.86 28.92 -16.28
N THR A 20 -10.79 28.84 -17.62
CA THR A 20 -11.40 29.83 -18.52
C THR A 20 -12.93 29.87 -18.45
N SER A 21 -13.57 28.84 -17.90
CA SER A 21 -15.02 28.72 -17.76
C SER A 21 -15.59 29.32 -16.48
N ILE A 22 -14.75 29.84 -15.57
CA ILE A 22 -15.14 30.17 -14.19
C ILE A 22 -16.35 31.09 -14.07
N LEU A 23 -16.53 32.02 -15.01
CA LEU A 23 -17.64 32.96 -14.95
C LEU A 23 -18.98 32.30 -15.30
N ASP A 24 -18.97 31.33 -16.20
CA ASP A 24 -20.13 30.51 -16.51
C ASP A 24 -20.39 29.49 -15.40
N ASP A 25 -19.33 28.93 -14.82
CA ASP A 25 -19.39 28.03 -13.67
C ASP A 25 -20.06 28.73 -12.47
N LEU A 26 -19.65 29.96 -12.16
CA LEU A 26 -20.25 30.77 -11.08
C LEU A 26 -21.71 31.16 -11.37
N LYS A 27 -22.02 31.60 -12.60
CA LYS A 27 -23.40 31.92 -13.00
C LYS A 27 -24.34 30.73 -12.89
N SER A 28 -23.82 29.50 -13.03
CA SER A 28 -24.61 28.27 -12.91
C SER A 28 -25.05 27.99 -11.46
N ALA A 29 -24.34 28.53 -10.46
CA ALA A 29 -24.54 28.22 -9.05
C ALA A 29 -24.99 29.43 -8.19
N LEU A 30 -24.75 30.66 -8.66
CA LEU A 30 -24.89 31.88 -7.87
C LEU A 30 -25.36 33.07 -8.72
N LYS A 31 -26.23 33.93 -8.14
CA LYS A 31 -26.68 35.18 -8.77
C LYS A 31 -25.73 36.36 -8.62
N THR A 32 -25.12 36.58 -7.46
CA THR A 32 -24.19 37.69 -7.21
C THR A 32 -23.41 37.48 -5.90
N MET A 33 -22.22 38.08 -5.79
CA MET A 33 -21.40 38.17 -4.58
C MET A 33 -21.42 39.60 -4.06
N HIS A 34 -21.57 39.77 -2.76
CA HIS A 34 -21.65 41.08 -2.11
C HIS A 34 -20.26 41.50 -1.59
N VAL A 35 -19.83 42.71 -1.91
CA VAL A 35 -18.51 43.25 -1.53
C VAL A 35 -18.61 44.74 -1.16
N THR A 36 -17.62 45.28 -0.46
CA THR A 36 -17.46 46.73 -0.26
C THR A 36 -16.56 47.34 -1.34
N LYS A 37 -16.52 48.67 -1.44
CA LYS A 37 -15.61 49.36 -2.39
C LYS A 37 -14.13 49.06 -2.13
N GLY A 38 -13.74 48.76 -0.89
CA GLY A 38 -12.36 48.43 -0.52
C GLY A 38 -11.80 47.24 -1.28
N VAL A 39 -12.59 46.18 -1.42
CA VAL A 39 -12.23 44.96 -2.16
C VAL A 39 -11.81 45.26 -3.60
N HIS A 40 -12.48 46.19 -4.28
CA HIS A 40 -12.13 46.58 -5.66
C HIS A 40 -10.70 47.14 -5.74
N GLY A 41 -10.25 47.87 -4.72
CA GLY A 41 -8.91 48.43 -4.65
C GLY A 41 -7.84 47.35 -4.48
N GLU A 42 -8.09 46.33 -3.65
CA GLU A 42 -7.15 45.24 -3.40
C GLU A 42 -7.01 44.30 -4.59
N ILE A 43 -8.12 44.05 -5.31
CA ILE A 43 -8.12 43.13 -6.46
C ILE A 43 -7.90 43.82 -7.81
N GLN A 44 -7.70 45.15 -7.83
CA GLN A 44 -7.60 45.95 -9.07
C GLN A 44 -6.52 45.44 -10.04
N ASN A 45 -5.44 44.87 -9.51
CA ASN A 45 -4.29 44.39 -10.30
C ASN A 45 -4.26 42.86 -10.47
N VAL A 46 -5.20 42.12 -9.88
CA VAL A 46 -5.25 40.66 -9.93
C VAL A 46 -5.58 40.20 -11.35
N ARG A 47 -4.85 39.21 -11.86
CA ARG A 47 -4.99 38.65 -13.21
C ARG A 47 -5.10 37.13 -13.16
N TYR A 48 -5.82 36.55 -14.13
CA TYR A 48 -5.92 35.10 -14.24
C TYR A 48 -4.60 34.47 -14.70
N GLN A 49 -3.87 33.80 -13.81
CA GLN A 49 -2.50 33.33 -14.09
C GLN A 49 -2.44 32.14 -15.05
N ARG A 50 -3.46 31.28 -15.03
CA ARG A 50 -3.56 30.08 -15.88
C ARG A 50 -4.09 30.34 -17.29
N TRP A 51 -4.50 31.57 -17.58
CA TRP A 51 -5.07 31.94 -18.87
C TRP A 51 -3.99 32.49 -19.78
N LYS A 52 -3.98 32.10 -21.07
CA LYS A 52 -2.95 32.53 -22.03
C LYS A 52 -2.74 34.04 -22.10
N GLN A 53 -3.83 34.84 -22.02
CA GLN A 53 -3.78 36.31 -22.13
C GLN A 53 -3.78 37.04 -20.79
N LYS A 54 -3.82 36.29 -19.67
CA LYS A 54 -3.88 36.80 -18.29
C LYS A 54 -4.75 38.06 -18.12
N PRO A 55 -6.04 38.01 -18.50
CA PRO A 55 -6.93 39.16 -18.38
C PRO A 55 -7.08 39.58 -16.92
N ASN A 56 -7.42 40.86 -16.72
CA ASN A 56 -7.68 41.41 -15.39
C ASN A 56 -8.94 40.76 -14.79
N LEU A 57 -8.83 40.27 -13.55
CA LEU A 57 -9.89 39.52 -12.87
C LEU A 57 -11.09 40.42 -12.57
N LEU A 58 -10.86 41.62 -12.04
CA LEU A 58 -11.91 42.55 -11.65
C LEU A 58 -12.80 42.91 -12.86
N ASN A 59 -12.19 43.22 -14.00
CA ASN A 59 -12.92 43.51 -15.25
C ASN A 59 -13.81 42.34 -15.69
N HIS A 60 -13.37 41.10 -15.46
CA HIS A 60 -14.11 39.91 -15.84
C HIS A 60 -15.24 39.62 -14.84
N ILE A 61 -14.99 39.66 -13.53
CA ILE A 61 -15.94 39.25 -12.50
C ILE A 61 -16.97 40.34 -12.11
N LYS A 62 -16.74 41.60 -12.51
CA LYS A 62 -17.61 42.76 -12.20
C LYS A 62 -19.12 42.52 -12.40
N PRO A 63 -19.59 41.80 -13.44
CA PRO A 63 -21.02 41.50 -13.61
C PRO A 63 -21.62 40.61 -12.51
N MET A 64 -20.78 39.95 -11.70
CA MET A 64 -21.17 39.08 -10.59
C MET A 64 -20.99 39.73 -9.22
N LEU A 65 -20.66 41.03 -9.16
CA LEU A 65 -20.44 41.76 -7.91
C LEU A 65 -21.56 42.77 -7.66
N THR A 66 -22.11 42.76 -6.45
CA THR A 66 -22.96 43.83 -5.92
C THR A 66 -22.16 44.59 -4.87
N THR A 67 -21.85 45.86 -5.16
CA THR A 67 -20.98 46.69 -4.31
C THR A 67 -21.81 47.59 -3.40
N HIS A 68 -21.48 47.58 -2.11
CA HIS A 68 -22.14 48.38 -1.08
C HIS A 68 -21.22 49.48 -0.56
N ASP A 69 -21.81 50.61 -0.20
CA ASP A 69 -21.12 51.71 0.48
C ASP A 69 -21.33 51.58 1.98
N VAL A 70 -20.22 51.51 2.72
CA VAL A 70 -20.19 51.47 4.19
C VAL A 70 -19.55 52.76 4.68
N SER A 71 -20.17 53.43 5.64
CA SER A 71 -19.66 54.71 6.14
C SER A 71 -18.49 54.51 7.12
N ASP A 72 -17.51 55.42 7.09
CA ASP A 72 -16.36 55.44 7.98
C ASP A 72 -16.73 55.39 9.47
N ASP A 73 -17.87 56.00 9.84
CA ASP A 73 -18.35 56.00 11.22
C ASP A 73 -18.80 54.60 11.66
N GLN A 74 -19.39 53.80 10.76
CA GLN A 74 -19.76 52.41 11.05
C GLN A 74 -18.51 51.53 11.20
N ILE A 75 -17.49 51.72 10.36
CA ILE A 75 -16.22 50.96 10.43
C ILE A 75 -15.51 51.25 11.76
N ARG A 76 -15.39 52.54 12.12
CA ARG A 76 -14.82 52.94 13.43
C ARG A 76 -15.64 52.41 14.60
N GLY A 77 -16.97 52.44 14.49
CA GLY A 77 -17.87 51.93 15.51
C GLY A 77 -17.71 50.44 15.76
N LEU A 78 -17.61 49.63 14.70
CA LEU A 78 -17.38 48.19 14.81
C LEU A 78 -15.98 47.90 15.35
N GLY A 79 -14.94 48.57 14.82
CA GLY A 79 -13.57 48.42 15.30
C GLY A 79 -13.42 48.68 16.81
N ALA A 80 -14.04 49.76 17.30
CA ALA A 80 -14.06 50.05 18.73
C ALA A 80 -14.76 48.97 19.57
N LYS A 81 -15.80 48.33 19.01
CA LYS A 81 -16.55 47.25 19.68
C LYS A 81 -15.75 45.93 19.75
N ILE A 82 -14.94 45.66 18.73
CA ILE A 82 -14.08 44.47 18.65
C ILE A 82 -12.74 44.69 19.38
N GLY A 83 -12.44 45.94 19.77
CA GLY A 83 -11.24 46.29 20.52
C GLY A 83 -10.02 46.60 19.64
N GLU A 84 -10.22 46.82 18.34
CA GLU A 84 -9.16 47.18 17.39
C GLU A 84 -9.12 48.69 17.13
N ARG A 85 -7.91 49.25 16.99
CA ARG A 85 -7.74 50.62 16.49
C ARG A 85 -8.02 50.65 14.98
N ALA A 86 -9.29 50.71 14.62
CA ALA A 86 -9.71 50.69 13.23
C ALA A 86 -9.29 51.94 12.45
N SER A 87 -8.62 51.72 11.32
CA SER A 87 -8.47 52.74 10.28
C SER A 87 -9.80 52.85 9.52
N PRO A 88 -10.25 54.06 9.12
CA PRO A 88 -11.48 54.22 8.35
C PRO A 88 -11.47 53.51 6.98
N GLN A 89 -10.27 53.12 6.50
CA GLN A 89 -10.05 52.47 5.21
C GLN A 89 -9.84 50.94 5.33
N ASP A 90 -10.10 50.35 6.50
CA ASP A 90 -9.91 48.93 6.74
C ASP A 90 -10.96 48.10 5.98
N VAL A 91 -10.50 47.32 5.00
CA VAL A 91 -11.35 46.55 4.09
C VAL A 91 -12.03 45.39 4.83
N ASP A 92 -11.31 44.72 5.73
CA ASP A 92 -11.80 43.58 6.50
C ASP A 92 -12.94 44.01 7.43
N LEU A 93 -12.74 45.10 8.17
CA LEU A 93 -13.78 45.68 9.02
C LEU A 93 -14.98 46.17 8.20
N SER A 94 -14.76 46.73 7.01
CA SER A 94 -15.86 47.15 6.13
C SER A 94 -16.73 45.97 5.68
N LEU A 95 -16.12 44.81 5.40
CA LEU A 95 -16.83 43.58 5.02
C LEU A 95 -17.61 42.99 6.21
N MET A 96 -17.05 43.04 7.41
CA MET A 96 -17.73 42.61 8.63
C MET A 96 -18.95 43.50 8.96
N VAL A 97 -18.82 44.83 8.78
CA VAL A 97 -19.98 45.74 8.89
C VAL A 97 -21.05 45.40 7.85
N LEU A 98 -20.66 45.16 6.59
CA LEU A 98 -21.60 44.79 5.54
C LEU A 98 -22.33 43.48 5.86
N ALA A 99 -21.60 42.46 6.36
CA ALA A 99 -22.20 41.21 6.77
C ALA A 99 -23.24 41.41 7.88
N HIS A 100 -22.91 42.24 8.87
CA HIS A 100 -23.80 42.57 9.98
C HIS A 100 -25.07 43.30 9.54
N ASP A 101 -24.94 44.31 8.69
CA ASP A 101 -26.07 45.09 8.19
C ASP A 101 -27.03 44.20 7.36
N LEU A 102 -26.51 43.37 6.46
CA LEU A 102 -27.32 42.45 5.65
C LEU A 102 -28.03 41.39 6.49
N GLN A 103 -27.37 40.88 7.54
CA GLN A 103 -27.99 39.94 8.46
C GLN A 103 -29.09 40.59 9.30
N ARG A 104 -28.89 41.84 9.74
CA ARG A 104 -29.94 42.61 10.44
C ARG A 104 -31.15 42.87 9.55
N ASP A 105 -30.93 43.02 8.24
CA ASP A 105 -31.99 43.12 7.23
C ASP A 105 -32.66 41.77 6.93
N GLY A 106 -32.33 40.70 7.68
CA GLY A 106 -32.98 39.40 7.63
C GLY A 106 -32.40 38.40 6.62
N HIS A 107 -31.23 38.68 6.04
CA HIS A 107 -30.57 37.74 5.13
C HIS A 107 -29.82 36.65 5.90
N HIS A 108 -29.74 35.46 5.31
CA HIS A 108 -28.84 34.42 5.81
C HIS A 108 -27.46 34.63 5.18
N VAL A 109 -26.60 35.32 5.92
CA VAL A 109 -25.31 35.82 5.41
C VAL A 109 -24.21 34.83 5.70
N ILE A 110 -23.49 34.42 4.66
CA ILE A 110 -22.27 33.64 4.77
C ILE A 110 -21.11 34.55 4.41
N LEU A 111 -20.20 34.77 5.36
CA LEU A 111 -18.96 35.49 5.13
C LEU A 111 -17.90 34.53 4.58
N VAL A 112 -17.32 34.85 3.43
CA VAL A 112 -16.30 34.03 2.77
C VAL A 112 -14.95 34.70 2.94
N THR A 113 -14.12 34.17 3.83
CA THR A 113 -12.76 34.68 4.10
C THR A 113 -11.85 33.54 4.55
N ASP A 114 -10.58 33.62 4.15
CA ASP A 114 -9.51 32.75 4.67
C ASP A 114 -8.73 33.43 5.81
N ASP A 115 -9.07 34.67 6.20
CA ASP A 115 -8.50 35.34 7.35
C ASP A 115 -9.16 34.83 8.64
N PHE A 116 -8.33 34.19 9.46
CA PHE A 116 -8.77 33.53 10.69
C PHE A 116 -9.21 34.54 11.77
N LYS A 117 -8.60 35.74 11.81
CA LYS A 117 -9.00 36.77 12.78
C LYS A 117 -10.37 37.33 12.42
N MET A 118 -10.58 37.61 11.14
CA MET A 118 -11.86 38.09 10.62
C MET A 118 -12.96 37.06 10.82
N ALA A 119 -12.67 35.77 10.58
CA ALA A 119 -13.62 34.69 10.82
C ALA A 119 -14.01 34.57 12.29
N LYS A 120 -13.02 34.52 13.18
CA LYS A 120 -13.25 34.40 14.62
C LYS A 120 -14.00 35.61 15.20
N ALA A 121 -13.60 36.84 14.85
CA ALA A 121 -14.28 38.04 15.32
C ALA A 121 -15.74 38.12 14.82
N THR A 122 -15.99 37.63 13.60
CA THR A 122 -17.34 37.56 13.01
C THR A 122 -18.23 36.57 13.75
N GLU A 123 -17.71 35.41 14.12
CA GLU A 123 -18.42 34.39 14.90
C GLU A 123 -18.66 34.85 16.34
N GLU A 124 -17.64 35.37 17.02
CA GLU A 124 -17.71 35.84 18.41
C GLU A 124 -18.73 36.98 18.59
N HIS A 125 -18.81 37.90 17.62
CA HIS A 125 -19.75 39.02 17.67
C HIS A 125 -21.04 38.79 16.86
N GLN A 126 -21.23 37.59 16.31
CA GLN A 126 -22.42 37.18 15.54
C GLN A 126 -22.75 38.15 14.40
N LEU A 127 -21.73 38.53 13.63
CA LEU A 127 -21.83 39.51 12.53
C LEU A 127 -22.27 38.86 11.22
N ALA A 128 -22.10 37.54 11.06
CA ALA A 128 -22.61 36.74 9.95
C ALA A 128 -23.40 35.52 10.49
N SER A 129 -24.25 34.91 9.66
CA SER A 129 -24.94 33.66 10.02
C SER A 129 -23.98 32.48 10.03
N GLU A 130 -22.98 32.54 9.15
CA GLU A 130 -21.93 31.54 9.04
C GLU A 130 -20.68 32.19 8.43
N VAL A 131 -19.51 31.64 8.72
CA VAL A 131 -18.26 31.99 8.05
C VAL A 131 -17.69 30.73 7.42
N CYS A 132 -17.14 30.83 6.21
CA CYS A 132 -16.43 29.71 5.60
C CYS A 132 -15.24 30.16 4.76
N PRO A 133 -14.22 29.30 4.58
CA PRO A 133 -13.10 29.61 3.71
C PRO A 133 -13.52 29.58 2.23
N PRO A 134 -12.79 30.29 1.35
CA PRO A 134 -13.01 30.26 -0.10
C PRO A 134 -13.12 28.85 -0.69
N SER A 135 -12.29 27.88 -0.27
CA SER A 135 -12.38 26.48 -0.75
C SER A 135 -13.75 25.84 -0.49
N THR A 136 -14.27 25.98 0.73
CA THR A 136 -15.60 25.49 1.13
C THR A 136 -16.72 26.25 0.43
N PHE A 137 -16.55 27.56 0.20
CA PHE A 137 -17.48 28.34 -0.62
C PHE A 137 -17.63 27.74 -2.03
N PHE A 138 -16.53 27.43 -2.73
CA PHE A 138 -16.59 26.81 -4.06
C PHE A 138 -17.14 25.38 -4.03
N GLU A 139 -16.86 24.60 -3.00
CA GLU A 139 -17.44 23.26 -2.85
C GLU A 139 -18.96 23.32 -2.63
N ARG A 140 -19.46 24.29 -1.85
CA ARG A 140 -20.89 24.52 -1.67
C ARG A 140 -21.57 25.05 -2.93
N LEU A 141 -20.86 25.81 -3.76
CA LEU A 141 -21.37 26.18 -5.08
C LEU A 141 -21.42 24.98 -6.03
N SER A 142 -20.48 24.03 -5.90
CA SER A 142 -20.45 22.82 -6.74
C SER A 142 -21.68 21.92 -6.55
N THR A 143 -22.26 21.88 -5.35
CA THR A 143 -23.48 21.10 -5.07
C THR A 143 -24.74 21.76 -5.66
N LYS A 144 -24.68 23.06 -5.99
CA LYS A 144 -25.76 23.82 -6.63
C LYS A 144 -25.63 23.84 -8.16
N ALA A 145 -24.41 23.69 -8.69
CA ALA A 145 -24.15 23.54 -10.12
C ALA A 145 -24.47 22.11 -10.61
N ARG A 146 -24.56 21.91 -11.93
CA ARG A 146 -24.81 20.59 -12.54
C ARG A 146 -23.75 20.22 -13.58
N GLY A 147 -23.47 18.93 -13.69
CA GLY A 147 -22.58 18.36 -14.70
C GLY A 147 -21.17 18.94 -14.63
N LYS A 148 -20.65 19.37 -15.79
CA LYS A 148 -19.27 19.87 -15.93
C LYS A 148 -18.96 21.08 -15.03
N HIS A 149 -19.93 21.96 -14.79
CA HIS A 149 -19.76 23.13 -13.92
C HIS A 149 -19.58 22.72 -12.44
N ALA A 150 -20.26 21.65 -12.00
CA ALA A 150 -20.10 21.10 -10.66
C ALA A 150 -18.71 20.48 -10.47
N SER A 151 -18.21 19.72 -11.46
CA SER A 151 -16.87 19.16 -11.39
C SER A 151 -15.78 20.24 -11.39
N GLU A 152 -15.94 21.30 -12.18
CA GLU A 152 -14.96 22.40 -12.25
C GLU A 152 -14.93 23.24 -10.96
N LEU A 153 -16.10 23.57 -10.38
CA LEU A 153 -16.17 24.25 -9.07
C LEU A 153 -15.60 23.39 -7.95
N ARG A 154 -15.83 22.06 -7.96
CA ARG A 154 -15.28 21.14 -6.95
C ARG A 154 -13.76 20.97 -7.09
N ARG A 155 -13.25 20.92 -8.32
CA ARG A 155 -11.82 20.93 -8.62
C ARG A 155 -11.15 22.24 -8.21
N LEU A 156 -11.81 23.39 -8.44
CA LEU A 156 -11.31 24.69 -7.99
C LEU A 156 -11.29 24.77 -6.46
N GLY A 157 -12.35 24.32 -5.78
CA GLY A 157 -12.42 24.22 -4.32
C GLY A 157 -11.29 23.39 -3.73
N ARG A 158 -11.01 22.18 -4.26
CA ARG A 158 -9.88 21.33 -3.81
C ARG A 158 -8.51 21.97 -3.99
N ARG A 159 -8.32 22.74 -5.06
CA ARG A 159 -7.04 23.42 -5.34
C ARG A 159 -6.84 24.65 -4.46
N ILE A 160 -7.90 25.42 -4.25
CA ILE A 160 -7.89 26.53 -3.30
C ILE A 160 -7.67 25.99 -1.89
N ARG A 161 -8.23 24.82 -1.52
CA ARG A 161 -7.98 24.16 -0.23
C ARG A 161 -6.51 23.83 -0.03
N ALA A 162 -5.88 23.17 -1.00
CA ALA A 162 -4.45 22.87 -0.92
C ALA A 162 -3.61 24.14 -0.74
N ALA A 163 -3.98 25.24 -1.39
CA ALA A 163 -3.27 26.52 -1.26
C ALA A 163 -3.54 27.23 0.07
N GLU A 164 -4.78 27.21 0.59
CA GLU A 164 -5.13 27.72 1.92
C GLU A 164 -4.39 26.94 3.01
N MET A 165 -4.28 25.61 2.89
CA MET A 165 -3.56 24.74 3.81
C MET A 165 -2.04 24.99 3.75
N GLN A 166 -1.45 25.06 2.56
CA GLN A 166 -0.03 25.42 2.40
C GLN A 166 0.28 26.80 2.97
N TYR A 167 -0.58 27.80 2.74
CA TYR A 167 -0.39 29.15 3.26
C TYR A 167 -0.52 29.21 4.79
N ALA A 168 -1.46 28.47 5.38
CA ALA A 168 -1.59 28.31 6.83
C ALA A 168 -0.35 27.65 7.45
N ILE A 169 0.17 26.58 6.84
CA ILE A 169 1.39 25.89 7.29
C ILE A 169 2.62 26.78 7.18
N SER A 170 2.74 27.56 6.09
CA SER A 170 3.87 28.46 5.85
C SER A 170 4.03 29.57 6.90
N ARG A 171 2.94 29.93 7.60
CA ARG A 171 2.91 30.96 8.65
C ARG A 171 2.77 30.38 10.07
N ARG A 172 3.29 29.17 10.30
CA ARG A 172 3.22 28.46 11.60
C ARG A 172 3.72 29.22 12.83
N ASN A 173 4.47 30.30 12.61
CA ASN A 173 5.04 31.14 13.66
C ASN A 173 4.17 32.37 14.00
N GLU A 174 3.14 32.67 13.22
CA GLU A 174 2.33 33.90 13.38
C GLU A 174 0.98 33.65 14.07
N TYR A 175 0.37 32.47 13.91
CA TYR A 175 -0.90 32.08 14.55
C TYR A 175 -1.00 30.56 14.77
N ASP A 176 -1.96 30.15 15.59
CA ASP A 176 -2.30 28.74 15.84
C ASP A 176 -2.88 28.07 14.58
N VAL A 177 -2.00 27.38 13.85
CA VAL A 177 -2.31 26.69 12.59
C VAL A 177 -3.30 25.55 12.81
N GLN A 178 -3.25 24.89 13.98
CA GLN A 178 -4.16 23.80 14.32
C GLN A 178 -5.60 24.31 14.42
N ALA A 179 -5.84 25.40 15.16
CA ALA A 179 -7.17 25.98 15.29
C ALA A 179 -7.79 26.42 13.94
N LYS A 180 -6.95 26.90 13.01
CA LYS A 180 -7.38 27.29 11.66
C LYS A 180 -7.74 26.07 10.80
N ILE A 181 -6.95 25.00 10.85
CA ILE A 181 -7.20 23.77 10.08
C ILE A 181 -8.43 23.05 10.61
N THR A 182 -8.59 22.94 11.94
CA THR A 182 -9.79 22.36 12.56
C THR A 182 -11.07 23.09 12.13
N TRP A 183 -11.06 24.43 12.16
CA TRP A 183 -12.21 25.23 11.69
C TRP A 183 -12.56 24.98 10.21
N MET A 184 -11.55 24.77 9.35
CA MET A 184 -11.78 24.43 7.94
C MET A 184 -12.39 23.04 7.75
N VAL A 185 -12.05 22.07 8.60
CA VAL A 185 -12.51 20.67 8.54
C VAL A 185 -13.94 20.52 9.07
N ASP A 186 -14.27 21.15 10.20
CA ASP A 186 -15.61 21.08 10.82
C ASP A 186 -16.71 21.61 9.88
N SER A 187 -16.37 22.55 9.00
CA SER A 187 -17.30 23.08 8.01
C SER A 187 -17.69 22.07 6.89
N LEU A 188 -17.06 20.89 6.80
CA LEU A 188 -17.22 19.91 5.70
C LEU A 188 -18.04 18.64 6.03
N LEU A 189 -18.11 18.19 7.28
CA LEU A 189 -18.49 16.81 7.66
C LEU A 189 -20.00 16.46 7.74
N SER A 190 -20.92 17.27 7.21
CA SER A 190 -22.36 17.17 7.57
C SER A 190 -23.32 16.36 6.60
N SER A 191 -23.09 15.11 6.09
CA SER A 191 -24.07 14.30 5.23
C SER A 191 -23.90 12.71 5.05
N PRO A 192 -24.94 11.80 4.76
CA PRO A 192 -24.88 10.26 4.86
C PRO A 192 -25.43 9.23 3.72
N GLN A 193 -25.15 7.85 3.74
CA GLN A 193 -25.53 6.65 2.78
C GLN A 193 -25.51 5.08 3.27
N ALA A 194 -25.78 3.97 2.43
CA ALA A 194 -25.98 2.43 2.70
C ALA A 194 -25.65 1.25 1.60
N LYS A 195 -25.80 -0.14 1.86
CA LYS A 195 -25.17 -1.51 1.35
C LYS A 195 -25.92 -2.69 0.46
N PRO A 196 -25.30 -3.89 0.02
CA PRO A 196 -25.80 -5.07 -0.86
C PRO A 196 -25.52 -6.65 -0.53
N VAL A 197 -25.79 -7.70 -1.44
CA VAL A 197 -25.67 -9.27 -1.32
C VAL A 197 -25.45 -10.16 -2.66
N SER A 198 -25.03 -11.50 -2.64
CA SER A 198 -24.62 -12.51 -3.76
C SER A 198 -25.09 -14.05 -3.77
N LYS A 199 -24.73 -14.96 -4.80
CA LYS A 199 -24.60 -16.53 -4.84
C LYS A 199 -24.25 -17.33 -6.22
N PRO A 200 -23.77 -18.66 -6.30
CA PRO A 200 -23.26 -19.50 -7.51
C PRO A 200 -23.70 -21.05 -7.79
N VAL A 201 -23.13 -21.89 -8.77
CA VAL A 201 -23.51 -23.32 -9.34
C VAL A 201 -22.35 -24.33 -9.90
N GLN A 202 -22.57 -25.69 -10.23
CA GLN A 202 -21.69 -26.97 -10.51
C GLN A 202 -21.69 -27.79 -11.93
N SER A 203 -20.82 -28.85 -12.24
CA SER A 203 -20.89 -29.94 -13.37
C SER A 203 -20.01 -31.33 -13.34
N ASN A 204 -20.01 -32.29 -14.37
CA ASN A 204 -19.82 -33.84 -14.51
C ASN A 204 -18.49 -34.57 -15.11
N GLU A 205 -18.26 -35.95 -15.06
CA GLU A 205 -16.98 -36.81 -15.31
C GLU A 205 -16.82 -37.95 -16.46
N ASP A 206 -15.58 -38.46 -16.77
CA ASP A 206 -15.05 -39.33 -17.92
C ASP A 206 -14.21 -40.67 -17.57
N SER A 207 -13.78 -41.54 -18.52
CA SER A 207 -13.30 -42.96 -18.29
C SER A 207 -11.85 -43.25 -17.79
N SER A 208 -10.85 -42.43 -18.14
CA SER A 208 -9.47 -42.54 -17.61
C SER A 208 -9.40 -42.16 -16.12
N VAL A 209 -10.28 -41.24 -15.71
CA VAL A 209 -10.54 -40.86 -14.32
C VAL A 209 -10.91 -42.10 -13.49
N SER A 210 -11.62 -43.07 -14.10
CA SER A 210 -11.96 -44.33 -13.45
C SER A 210 -10.74 -45.19 -13.11
N LEU A 211 -9.72 -45.28 -13.98
CA LEU A 211 -8.49 -46.05 -13.71
C LEU A 211 -7.59 -45.35 -12.69
N LEU A 212 -7.46 -44.03 -12.78
CA LEU A 212 -6.73 -43.20 -11.82
C LEU A 212 -7.32 -43.34 -10.41
N ASN A 213 -8.65 -43.29 -10.29
CA ASN A 213 -9.35 -43.49 -9.01
C ASN A 213 -9.09 -44.87 -8.42
N GLN A 214 -9.00 -45.92 -9.25
CA GLN A 214 -8.69 -47.28 -8.76
C GLN A 214 -7.22 -47.43 -8.37
N LEU A 215 -6.30 -46.71 -9.02
CA LEU A 215 -4.90 -46.63 -8.63
C LEU A 215 -4.74 -45.97 -7.27
N HIS A 216 -5.39 -44.84 -7.01
CA HIS A 216 -5.42 -44.20 -5.68
C HIS A 216 -5.87 -45.17 -4.59
N ARG A 217 -6.99 -45.87 -4.82
CA ARG A 217 -7.51 -46.88 -3.89
C ARG A 217 -6.50 -48.01 -3.64
N MET A 218 -5.83 -48.50 -4.69
CA MET A 218 -4.80 -49.54 -4.56
C MET A 218 -3.61 -49.08 -3.71
N MET A 219 -3.17 -47.83 -3.89
CA MET A 219 -2.04 -47.25 -3.15
C MET A 219 -2.38 -46.98 -1.68
N ASN A 220 -3.64 -46.65 -1.38
CA ASN A 220 -4.16 -46.51 -0.02
C ASN A 220 -4.45 -47.85 0.68
N GLY A 221 -4.21 -48.98 0.02
CA GLY A 221 -4.44 -50.31 0.58
C GLY A 221 -5.90 -50.78 0.54
N GLU A 222 -6.77 -50.10 -0.20
CA GLU A 222 -8.17 -50.48 -0.35
C GLU A 222 -8.37 -51.67 -1.29
N ASP A 223 -9.51 -52.36 -1.13
CA ASP A 223 -9.89 -53.45 -2.01
C ASP A 223 -10.43 -52.97 -3.36
N ILE A 224 -9.71 -53.38 -4.41
CA ILE A 224 -10.07 -53.19 -5.81
C ILE A 224 -10.29 -54.53 -6.52
N LYS A 225 -11.14 -54.52 -7.55
CA LYS A 225 -11.49 -55.73 -8.34
C LYS A 225 -10.22 -56.40 -8.89
N THR A 226 -10.15 -57.72 -8.82
CA THR A 226 -8.96 -58.53 -9.17
C THR A 226 -8.41 -58.27 -10.57
N ASN A 227 -9.29 -58.02 -11.56
CA ASN A 227 -8.87 -57.72 -12.93
C ASN A 227 -8.18 -56.35 -13.05
N LEU A 228 -8.69 -55.33 -12.34
CA LEU A 228 -8.09 -54.00 -12.30
C LEU A 228 -6.78 -54.01 -11.52
N ARG A 229 -6.72 -54.78 -10.42
CA ARG A 229 -5.49 -54.97 -9.64
C ARG A 229 -4.36 -55.52 -10.50
N LYS A 230 -4.62 -56.56 -11.30
CA LYS A 230 -3.63 -57.12 -12.24
C LYS A 230 -3.16 -56.08 -13.27
N LYS A 231 -4.08 -55.26 -13.79
CA LYS A 231 -3.76 -54.20 -14.77
C LYS A 231 -2.87 -53.10 -14.16
N LEU A 232 -3.11 -52.70 -12.91
CA LEU A 232 -2.38 -51.61 -12.23
C LEU A 232 -1.12 -52.06 -11.48
N THR A 233 -0.94 -53.36 -11.26
CA THR A 233 0.24 -53.91 -10.55
C THR A 233 1.60 -53.42 -11.09
N PRO A 234 1.80 -53.28 -12.42
CA PRO A 234 3.07 -52.77 -12.96
C PRO A 234 3.42 -51.36 -12.48
N LEU A 235 2.42 -50.51 -12.17
CA LEU A 235 2.64 -49.14 -11.70
C LEU A 235 3.04 -49.06 -10.23
N LYS A 236 2.89 -50.15 -9.48
CA LYS A 236 3.00 -50.12 -8.02
C LYS A 236 4.37 -49.64 -7.52
N SER A 237 5.47 -50.11 -8.11
CA SER A 237 6.84 -49.72 -7.70
C SER A 237 7.03 -48.21 -7.82
N SER A 238 6.79 -47.69 -9.02
CA SER A 238 6.90 -46.27 -9.33
C SER A 238 6.00 -45.39 -8.46
N CYS A 239 4.71 -45.76 -8.32
CA CYS A 239 3.79 -45.02 -7.47
C CYS A 239 4.18 -45.10 -5.98
N GLN A 240 4.77 -46.20 -5.52
CA GLN A 240 5.24 -46.32 -4.12
C GLN A 240 6.43 -45.40 -3.84
N ALA A 241 7.37 -45.24 -4.78
CA ALA A 241 8.44 -44.25 -4.65
C ALA A 241 7.84 -42.84 -4.55
N MET A 242 6.86 -42.53 -5.40
CA MET A 242 6.20 -41.23 -5.39
C MET A 242 5.38 -40.97 -4.10
N MET A 243 4.75 -41.99 -3.52
CA MET A 243 4.11 -41.88 -2.20
C MET A 243 5.10 -41.54 -1.07
N LYS A 244 6.38 -41.95 -1.18
CA LYS A 244 7.40 -41.54 -0.19
C LYS A 244 7.71 -40.06 -0.31
N LEU A 245 7.75 -39.52 -1.54
CA LEU A 245 7.87 -38.09 -1.75
C LEU A 245 6.66 -37.34 -1.18
N GLU A 246 5.44 -37.84 -1.38
CA GLU A 246 4.23 -37.26 -0.79
C GLU A 246 4.31 -37.24 0.75
N GLN A 247 4.82 -38.31 1.37
CA GLN A 247 5.06 -38.36 2.82
C GLN A 247 6.13 -37.39 3.28
N HIS A 248 7.23 -37.23 2.52
CA HIS A 248 8.27 -36.27 2.82
C HIS A 248 7.73 -34.84 2.75
N VAL A 249 6.97 -34.49 1.70
CA VAL A 249 6.32 -33.18 1.55
C VAL A 249 5.41 -32.88 2.75
N ALA A 250 4.57 -33.84 3.16
CA ALA A 250 3.70 -33.69 4.33
C ALA A 250 4.45 -33.54 5.67
N GLN A 251 5.74 -33.88 5.72
CA GLN A 251 6.61 -33.76 6.90
C GLN A 251 7.51 -32.53 6.87
N LEU A 252 7.52 -31.75 5.79
CA LEU A 252 8.42 -30.59 5.62
C LEU A 252 8.26 -29.58 6.76
N LYS A 253 7.02 -29.31 7.21
CA LYS A 253 6.76 -28.43 8.36
C LYS A 253 7.49 -28.89 9.61
N GLN A 254 7.43 -30.18 9.91
CA GLN A 254 8.11 -30.73 11.09
C GLN A 254 9.63 -30.66 10.92
N LYS A 255 10.15 -30.98 9.73
CA LYS A 255 11.58 -30.91 9.43
C LYS A 255 12.14 -29.49 9.54
N LEU A 256 11.41 -28.48 9.08
CA LEU A 256 11.80 -27.06 9.16
C LEU A 256 11.99 -26.55 10.60
N THR A 257 11.46 -27.25 11.60
CA THR A 257 11.68 -26.91 13.01
C THR A 257 12.97 -27.50 13.60
N GLN A 258 13.60 -28.45 12.91
CA GLN A 258 14.71 -29.26 13.44
C GLN A 258 15.98 -29.21 12.59
N GLU A 259 15.83 -29.00 11.29
CA GLU A 259 16.90 -29.05 10.29
C GLU A 259 17.05 -27.69 9.59
N SER A 260 18.20 -27.46 8.98
CA SER A 260 18.42 -26.23 8.22
C SER A 260 17.61 -26.23 6.92
N LEU A 261 17.12 -25.05 6.51
CA LEU A 261 16.37 -24.87 5.26
C LEU A 261 17.14 -25.41 4.04
N ASP A 262 18.46 -25.25 4.02
CA ASP A 262 19.33 -25.70 2.93
C ASP A 262 19.43 -27.22 2.81
N GLU A 263 19.55 -27.92 3.95
CA GLU A 263 19.56 -29.38 3.96
C GLU A 263 18.24 -29.94 3.43
N ILE A 264 17.11 -29.38 3.87
CA ILE A 264 15.77 -29.80 3.44
C ILE A 264 15.57 -29.55 1.94
N ILE A 265 16.02 -28.41 1.42
CA ILE A 265 15.97 -28.11 -0.02
C ILE A 265 16.76 -29.15 -0.82
N ILE A 266 17.99 -29.44 -0.42
CA ILE A 266 18.86 -30.40 -1.11
C ILE A 266 18.26 -31.81 -1.06
N GLU A 267 17.78 -32.23 0.11
CA GLU A 267 17.13 -33.54 0.29
C GLU A 267 15.88 -33.66 -0.61
N THR A 268 15.03 -32.65 -0.61
CA THR A 268 13.80 -32.65 -1.43
C THR A 268 14.12 -32.69 -2.92
N GLN A 269 15.11 -31.93 -3.38
CA GLN A 269 15.58 -31.97 -4.77
C GLN A 269 16.12 -33.34 -5.15
N ALA A 270 16.91 -33.96 -4.27
CA ALA A 270 17.45 -35.31 -4.50
C ALA A 270 16.32 -36.37 -4.56
N MET A 271 15.32 -36.27 -3.69
CA MET A 271 14.16 -37.18 -3.72
C MET A 271 13.32 -37.03 -5.00
N ILE A 272 13.09 -35.80 -5.48
CA ILE A 272 12.39 -35.58 -6.76
C ILE A 272 13.17 -36.21 -7.91
N ALA A 273 14.49 -35.98 -7.97
CA ALA A 273 15.35 -36.54 -9.01
C ALA A 273 15.30 -38.07 -9.02
N ASP A 274 15.49 -38.72 -7.86
CA ASP A 274 15.40 -40.19 -7.73
C ASP A 274 14.01 -40.71 -8.12
N CYS A 275 12.93 -40.04 -7.73
CA CYS A 275 11.58 -40.43 -8.13
C CYS A 275 11.35 -40.32 -9.64
N LEU A 276 11.85 -39.26 -10.29
CA LEU A 276 11.74 -39.08 -11.74
C LEU A 276 12.57 -40.11 -12.51
N GLU A 277 13.77 -40.42 -12.05
CA GLU A 277 14.63 -41.47 -12.63
C GLU A 277 13.98 -42.85 -12.50
N ASN A 278 13.50 -43.20 -11.31
CA ASN A 278 12.81 -44.47 -11.06
C ASN A 278 11.50 -44.58 -11.86
N ALA A 279 10.72 -43.50 -11.98
CA ALA A 279 9.55 -43.47 -12.85
C ALA A 279 9.92 -43.66 -14.32
N GLY A 280 11.00 -43.03 -14.80
CA GLY A 280 11.49 -43.25 -16.16
C GLY A 280 11.83 -44.72 -16.44
N ILE A 281 12.52 -45.39 -15.49
CA ILE A 281 12.89 -46.81 -15.58
C ILE A 281 11.66 -47.71 -15.56
N ASP A 282 10.75 -47.49 -14.61
CA ASP A 282 9.58 -48.35 -14.37
C ASP A 282 8.49 -48.19 -15.45
N LEU A 283 8.35 -47.00 -16.03
CA LEU A 283 7.32 -46.69 -17.02
C LEU A 283 7.76 -46.96 -18.46
N ALA A 284 9.06 -46.89 -18.77
CA ALA A 284 9.59 -47.13 -20.12
C ALA A 284 9.09 -48.42 -20.82
N PRO A 285 8.93 -49.58 -20.13
CA PRO A 285 8.47 -50.81 -20.78
C PRO A 285 6.93 -50.94 -20.91
N LEU A 286 6.15 -49.98 -20.39
CA LEU A 286 4.70 -50.07 -20.31
C LEU A 286 3.99 -49.50 -21.55
N ASP A 287 2.71 -49.85 -21.71
CA ASP A 287 1.88 -49.26 -22.76
C ASP A 287 1.48 -47.81 -22.44
N ARG A 288 1.09 -47.05 -23.48
CA ARG A 288 0.75 -45.63 -23.32
C ARG A 288 -0.42 -45.36 -22.39
N GLU A 289 -1.37 -46.30 -22.27
CA GLU A 289 -2.55 -46.13 -21.41
C GLU A 289 -2.11 -46.15 -19.94
N LEU A 290 -1.25 -47.10 -19.56
CA LEU A 290 -0.71 -47.19 -18.20
C LEU A 290 0.27 -46.06 -17.89
N VAL A 291 1.08 -45.63 -18.86
CA VAL A 291 1.97 -44.47 -18.71
C VAL A 291 1.18 -43.19 -18.47
N ASP A 292 0.08 -42.95 -19.19
CA ASP A 292 -0.78 -41.77 -18.97
C ASP A 292 -1.38 -41.77 -17.56
N VAL A 293 -1.92 -42.91 -17.11
CA VAL A 293 -2.45 -43.05 -15.74
C VAL A 293 -1.37 -42.81 -14.68
N ALA A 294 -0.15 -43.31 -14.90
CA ALA A 294 0.97 -43.09 -14.00
C ALA A 294 1.42 -41.63 -13.98
N HIS A 295 1.54 -40.97 -15.14
CA HIS A 295 1.89 -39.55 -15.23
C HIS A 295 0.88 -38.66 -14.50
N ARG A 296 -0.43 -38.90 -14.67
CA ARG A 296 -1.46 -38.16 -13.91
C ARG A 296 -1.33 -38.35 -12.40
N PHE A 297 -1.05 -39.58 -11.95
CA PHE A 297 -0.79 -39.87 -10.54
C PHE A 297 0.48 -39.17 -10.03
N HIS A 298 1.58 -39.24 -10.78
CA HIS A 298 2.86 -38.61 -10.41
C HIS A 298 2.75 -37.09 -10.39
N SER A 299 2.13 -36.48 -11.40
CA SER A 299 1.99 -35.04 -11.51
C SER A 299 1.30 -34.44 -10.28
N ARG A 300 0.28 -35.09 -9.70
CA ARG A 300 -0.36 -34.61 -8.47
C ARG A 300 0.63 -34.41 -7.32
N ILE A 301 1.55 -35.35 -7.15
CA ILE A 301 2.53 -35.33 -6.06
C ILE A 301 3.70 -34.41 -6.41
N LEU A 302 4.21 -34.49 -7.64
CA LEU A 302 5.31 -33.67 -8.12
C LEU A 302 4.95 -32.17 -8.09
N VAL A 303 3.72 -31.80 -8.45
CA VAL A 303 3.28 -30.40 -8.39
C VAL A 303 3.42 -29.86 -6.96
N ARG A 304 2.99 -30.61 -5.94
CA ARG A 304 3.12 -30.20 -4.53
C ARG A 304 4.57 -30.13 -4.09
N ALA A 305 5.40 -31.10 -4.49
CA ALA A 305 6.83 -31.09 -4.17
C ALA A 305 7.58 -29.92 -4.81
N GLU A 306 7.31 -29.63 -6.09
CA GLU A 306 7.86 -28.50 -6.83
C GLU A 306 7.38 -27.16 -6.24
N MET A 307 6.11 -27.06 -5.83
CA MET A 307 5.61 -25.89 -5.11
C MET A 307 6.30 -25.69 -3.77
N ALA A 308 6.47 -26.76 -2.98
CA ALA A 308 7.18 -26.69 -1.70
C ALA A 308 8.63 -26.24 -1.90
N LEU A 309 9.33 -26.75 -2.92
CA LEU A 309 10.66 -26.27 -3.30
C LEU A 309 10.65 -24.80 -3.69
N ALA A 310 9.67 -24.36 -4.48
CA ALA A 310 9.58 -22.96 -4.86
C ALA A 310 9.39 -22.03 -3.66
N ILE A 311 8.57 -22.45 -2.69
CA ILE A 311 8.32 -21.74 -1.43
C ILE A 311 9.61 -21.69 -0.60
N MET A 312 10.26 -22.84 -0.36
CA MET A 312 11.51 -22.89 0.41
C MET A 312 12.65 -22.09 -0.25
N LYS A 313 12.76 -22.13 -1.59
CA LYS A 313 13.70 -21.30 -2.36
C LYS A 313 13.39 -19.81 -2.23
N ARG A 314 12.11 -19.43 -2.29
CA ARG A 314 11.67 -18.05 -2.02
C ARG A 314 12.03 -17.63 -0.59
N MET A 315 11.86 -18.50 0.40
CA MET A 315 12.24 -18.22 1.79
C MET A 315 13.74 -17.95 1.95
N LYS A 316 14.59 -18.63 1.14
CA LYS A 316 16.03 -18.36 1.05
C LYS A 316 16.37 -17.08 0.25
N GLY A 317 15.40 -16.46 -0.42
CA GLY A 317 15.63 -15.37 -1.36
C GLY A 317 16.10 -15.82 -2.75
N ASP A 318 16.08 -17.12 -3.07
CA ASP A 318 16.40 -17.61 -4.42
C ASP A 318 15.19 -17.46 -5.36
N ALA A 319 14.96 -16.24 -5.85
CA ALA A 319 13.86 -15.91 -6.76
C ALA A 319 13.95 -16.66 -8.10
N ILE A 320 15.16 -16.96 -8.58
CA ILE A 320 15.38 -17.68 -9.85
C ILE A 320 14.99 -19.15 -9.68
N GLY A 321 15.47 -19.80 -8.61
CA GLY A 321 15.10 -21.16 -8.24
C GLY A 321 13.60 -21.29 -7.99
N SER A 322 13.00 -20.34 -7.29
CA SER A 322 11.55 -20.27 -7.08
C SER A 322 10.77 -20.21 -8.40
N HIS A 323 11.17 -19.31 -9.32
CA HIS A 323 10.54 -19.22 -10.64
C HIS A 323 10.67 -20.52 -11.46
N LEU A 324 11.84 -21.17 -11.42
CA LEU A 324 12.06 -22.44 -12.12
C LEU A 324 11.10 -23.53 -11.62
N HIS A 325 11.06 -23.74 -10.31
CA HIS A 325 10.20 -24.76 -9.70
C HIS A 325 8.70 -24.45 -9.89
N LEU A 326 8.26 -23.19 -9.81
CA LEU A 326 6.87 -22.82 -10.14
C LEU A 326 6.53 -23.07 -11.61
N SER A 327 7.46 -22.84 -12.53
CA SER A 327 7.25 -23.09 -13.95
C SER A 327 7.10 -24.59 -14.23
N THR A 328 7.93 -25.41 -13.57
CA THR A 328 7.85 -26.88 -13.63
C THR A 328 6.52 -27.38 -13.02
N ALA A 329 6.14 -26.86 -11.87
CA ALA A 329 4.86 -27.17 -11.22
C ALA A 329 3.67 -26.83 -12.11
N LEU A 330 3.66 -25.65 -12.76
CA LEU A 330 2.58 -25.27 -13.67
C LEU A 330 2.46 -26.24 -14.85
N PHE A 331 3.60 -26.63 -15.43
CA PHE A 331 3.60 -27.58 -16.53
C PHE A 331 3.03 -28.94 -16.12
N GLN A 332 3.39 -29.43 -14.93
CA GLN A 332 2.87 -30.69 -14.39
C GLN A 332 1.38 -30.59 -14.03
N ALA A 333 0.91 -29.43 -13.54
CA ALA A 333 -0.48 -29.20 -13.17
C ALA A 333 -1.44 -29.40 -14.36
N THR A 334 -0.99 -29.22 -15.60
CA THR A 334 -1.79 -29.50 -16.81
C THR A 334 -2.24 -30.95 -16.96
N HIS A 335 -1.67 -31.87 -16.17
CA HIS A 335 -2.04 -33.29 -16.14
C HIS A 335 -2.89 -33.65 -14.90
N VAL A 336 -3.24 -32.66 -14.08
CA VAL A 336 -3.98 -32.82 -12.83
C VAL A 336 -5.28 -32.01 -12.92
N ASP A 337 -6.41 -32.65 -12.64
CA ASP A 337 -7.72 -31.97 -12.58
C ASP A 337 -7.88 -31.25 -11.22
N GLU A 338 -6.97 -30.33 -10.88
CA GLU A 338 -6.95 -29.59 -9.61
C GLU A 338 -6.76 -28.08 -9.84
N ASP A 339 -7.85 -27.43 -10.26
CA ASP A 339 -7.91 -25.99 -10.59
C ASP A 339 -7.42 -25.07 -9.46
N THR A 340 -7.51 -25.49 -8.19
CA THR A 340 -7.04 -24.73 -7.03
C THR A 340 -5.52 -24.57 -7.03
N ILE A 341 -4.80 -25.66 -7.25
CA ILE A 341 -3.34 -25.67 -7.27
C ILE A 341 -2.83 -24.92 -8.50
N GLU A 342 -3.43 -25.14 -9.67
CA GLU A 342 -3.08 -24.43 -10.89
C GLU A 342 -3.27 -22.91 -10.72
N ALA A 343 -4.40 -22.48 -10.16
CA ALA A 343 -4.66 -21.06 -9.89
C ALA A 343 -3.61 -20.45 -8.94
N ARG A 344 -3.22 -21.16 -7.88
CA ARG A 344 -2.18 -20.72 -6.94
C ARG A 344 -0.81 -20.57 -7.61
N ILE A 345 -0.42 -21.51 -8.48
CA ILE A 345 0.86 -21.43 -9.21
C ILE A 345 0.86 -20.24 -10.18
N LEU A 346 -0.23 -20.06 -10.94
CA LEU A 346 -0.40 -18.93 -11.85
C LEU A 346 -0.32 -17.59 -11.10
N ALA A 347 -0.95 -17.50 -9.93
CA ALA A 347 -0.93 -16.32 -9.08
C ALA A 347 0.49 -15.92 -8.64
N ARG A 348 1.30 -16.89 -8.20
CA ARG A 348 2.69 -16.64 -7.78
C ARG A 348 3.60 -16.27 -8.96
N LEU A 349 3.42 -16.93 -10.10
CA LEU A 349 4.14 -16.56 -11.32
C LEU A 349 3.77 -15.15 -11.80
N ALA A 350 2.55 -14.67 -11.55
CA ALA A 350 2.13 -13.31 -11.89
C ALA A 350 2.91 -12.26 -11.08
N VAL A 351 3.07 -12.49 -9.76
CA VAL A 351 3.88 -11.63 -8.87
C VAL A 351 5.34 -11.60 -9.32
N LEU A 352 5.95 -12.75 -9.60
CA LEU A 352 7.33 -12.85 -10.10
C LEU A 352 7.51 -12.21 -11.49
N ALA A 353 6.49 -12.30 -12.35
CA ALA A 353 6.52 -11.65 -13.65
C ALA A 353 6.46 -10.12 -13.50
N LEU A 354 5.61 -9.61 -12.61
CA LEU A 354 5.50 -8.18 -12.34
C LEU A 354 6.79 -7.62 -11.70
N SER A 355 7.37 -8.33 -10.73
CA SER A 355 8.63 -7.90 -10.08
C SER A 355 9.79 -7.82 -11.06
N THR A 356 9.80 -8.65 -12.11
CA THR A 356 10.80 -8.63 -13.19
C THR A 356 10.40 -7.79 -14.40
N ASN A 357 9.42 -6.88 -14.26
CA ASN A 357 8.92 -5.97 -15.30
C ASN A 357 8.39 -6.67 -16.58
N LYS A 358 7.98 -7.94 -16.49
CA LYS A 358 7.34 -8.70 -17.58
C LYS A 358 5.82 -8.49 -17.54
N VAL A 359 5.42 -7.23 -17.73
CA VAL A 359 4.05 -6.74 -17.50
C VAL A 359 2.99 -7.53 -18.26
N GLU A 360 3.15 -7.77 -19.57
CA GLU A 360 2.20 -8.56 -20.36
C GLU A 360 2.04 -10.01 -19.85
N LYS A 361 3.15 -10.61 -19.38
CA LYS A 361 3.13 -11.96 -18.81
C LYS A 361 2.39 -11.96 -17.47
N ALA A 362 2.58 -10.92 -16.64
CA ALA A 362 1.88 -10.75 -15.37
C ALA A 362 0.37 -10.60 -15.58
N ILE A 363 -0.08 -9.80 -16.56
CA ILE A 363 -1.50 -9.66 -16.92
C ILE A 363 -2.10 -11.01 -17.34
N ARG A 364 -1.41 -11.76 -18.21
CA ARG A 364 -1.91 -13.06 -18.67
C ARG A 364 -2.04 -14.06 -17.53
N LEU A 365 -1.03 -14.15 -16.67
CA LEU A 365 -1.00 -15.08 -15.55
C LEU A 365 -2.06 -14.76 -14.50
N SER A 366 -2.22 -13.49 -14.11
CA SER A 366 -3.25 -13.07 -13.16
C SER A 366 -4.66 -13.27 -13.71
N THR A 367 -4.88 -12.96 -14.99
CA THR A 367 -6.16 -13.21 -15.67
C THR A 367 -6.52 -14.70 -15.70
N SER A 368 -5.57 -15.57 -16.06
CA SER A 368 -5.77 -17.02 -16.05
C SER A 368 -6.04 -17.56 -14.65
N SER A 369 -5.29 -17.09 -13.64
CA SER A 369 -5.48 -17.48 -12.24
C SER A 369 -6.88 -17.13 -11.72
N LEU A 370 -7.32 -15.89 -11.94
CA LEU A 370 -8.66 -15.42 -11.55
C LEU A 370 -9.78 -16.15 -12.31
N GLY A 371 -9.54 -16.50 -13.58
CA GLY A 371 -10.50 -17.20 -14.44
C GLY A 371 -10.87 -18.60 -13.97
N LEU A 372 -10.01 -19.27 -13.19
CA LEU A 372 -10.28 -20.58 -12.59
C LEU A 372 -11.26 -20.49 -11.39
N GLN A 373 -11.44 -19.31 -10.80
CA GLN A 373 -12.41 -19.04 -9.72
C GLN A 373 -12.27 -19.91 -8.46
N THR A 374 -11.10 -20.54 -8.25
CA THR A 374 -10.80 -21.46 -7.14
C THR A 374 -9.94 -20.86 -6.04
N LEU A 375 -9.40 -19.66 -6.26
CA LEU A 375 -8.60 -18.94 -5.28
C LEU A 375 -9.40 -18.55 -4.04
N SER A 376 -8.74 -18.56 -2.88
CA SER A 376 -9.27 -18.00 -1.64
C SER A 376 -9.52 -16.49 -1.76
N VAL A 377 -10.38 -15.95 -0.89
CA VAL A 377 -10.72 -14.51 -0.90
C VAL A 377 -9.47 -13.61 -0.83
N PRO A 378 -8.51 -13.84 0.09
CA PRO A 378 -7.27 -13.05 0.16
C PRO A 378 -6.45 -13.14 -1.13
N MET A 379 -6.29 -14.35 -1.69
CA MET A 379 -5.50 -14.55 -2.90
C MET A 379 -6.14 -13.88 -4.13
N ARG A 380 -7.48 -13.87 -4.22
CA ARG A 380 -8.19 -13.12 -5.28
C ARG A 380 -7.96 -11.62 -5.17
N LEU A 381 -8.00 -11.05 -3.96
CA LEU A 381 -7.68 -9.64 -3.74
C LEU A 381 -6.26 -9.35 -4.22
N LYS A 382 -5.27 -10.11 -3.74
CA LYS A 382 -3.86 -10.00 -4.16
C LYS A 382 -3.73 -10.05 -5.70
N GLN A 383 -4.41 -10.98 -6.36
CA GLN A 383 -4.33 -11.12 -7.82
C GLN A 383 -5.03 -9.99 -8.59
N HIS A 384 -6.16 -9.46 -8.11
CA HIS A 384 -6.77 -8.28 -8.74
C HIS A 384 -5.87 -7.04 -8.61
N ILE A 385 -5.16 -6.89 -7.51
CA ILE A 385 -4.19 -5.80 -7.31
C ILE A 385 -2.99 -5.96 -8.24
N VAL A 386 -2.37 -7.16 -8.28
CA VAL A 386 -1.29 -7.47 -9.23
C VAL A 386 -1.73 -7.23 -10.68
N GLN A 387 -2.96 -7.60 -11.03
CA GLN A 387 -3.52 -7.34 -12.35
C GLN A 387 -3.71 -5.84 -12.61
N ALA A 388 -4.21 -5.07 -11.65
CA ALA A 388 -4.40 -3.62 -11.77
C ALA A 388 -3.07 -2.87 -11.94
N MET A 389 -2.06 -3.23 -11.15
CA MET A 389 -0.70 -2.69 -11.26
C MET A 389 -0.09 -3.01 -12.62
N ALA A 390 -0.19 -4.26 -13.08
CA ALA A 390 0.34 -4.66 -14.38
C ALA A 390 -0.39 -3.97 -15.55
N LEU A 391 -1.73 -3.87 -15.52
CA LEU A 391 -2.50 -3.14 -16.53
C LEU A 391 -2.08 -1.67 -16.59
N TYR A 392 -1.89 -1.01 -15.44
CA TYR A 392 -1.42 0.36 -15.38
C TYR A 392 -0.04 0.53 -16.03
N MET A 393 0.91 -0.35 -15.70
CA MET A 393 2.26 -0.32 -16.27
C MET A 393 2.29 -0.60 -17.78
N ALA A 394 1.29 -1.34 -18.30
CA ALA A 394 1.12 -1.56 -19.74
C ALA A 394 0.45 -0.35 -20.45
N GLY A 395 0.01 0.66 -19.72
CA GLY A 395 -0.80 1.77 -20.27
C GLY A 395 -2.24 1.37 -20.61
N GLU A 396 -2.71 0.25 -20.06
CA GLU A 396 -4.05 -0.29 -20.24
C GLU A 396 -4.99 0.11 -19.08
N SER A 397 -6.30 -0.09 -19.26
CA SER A 397 -7.27 0.29 -18.23
C SER A 397 -7.31 -0.75 -17.10
N SER A 398 -6.97 -0.34 -15.88
CA SER A 398 -7.06 -1.15 -14.65
C SER A 398 -8.44 -1.11 -13.97
N ASN A 399 -9.39 -0.32 -14.49
CA ASN A 399 -10.68 -0.02 -13.86
C ASN A 399 -11.51 -1.26 -13.45
N GLU A 400 -11.46 -2.32 -14.25
CA GLU A 400 -12.22 -3.54 -13.95
C GLU A 400 -11.57 -4.33 -12.81
N ALA A 401 -10.25 -4.50 -12.84
CA ALA A 401 -9.51 -5.15 -11.77
C ALA A 401 -9.67 -4.39 -10.43
N LEU A 402 -9.59 -3.05 -10.47
CA LEU A 402 -9.80 -2.19 -9.30
C LEU A 402 -11.21 -2.33 -8.72
N LYS A 403 -12.26 -2.39 -9.55
CA LYS A 403 -13.63 -2.60 -9.06
C LYS A 403 -13.80 -3.92 -8.31
N HIS A 404 -13.15 -4.99 -8.79
CA HIS A 404 -13.19 -6.27 -8.10
C HIS A 404 -12.40 -6.23 -6.79
N ALA A 405 -11.24 -5.57 -6.77
CA ALA A 405 -10.47 -5.34 -5.53
C ALA A 405 -11.30 -4.54 -4.51
N GLN A 406 -11.88 -3.40 -4.90
CA GLN A 406 -12.76 -2.56 -4.06
C GLN A 406 -13.90 -3.37 -3.42
N ALA A 407 -14.53 -4.27 -4.19
CA ALA A 407 -15.61 -5.10 -3.68
C ALA A 407 -15.13 -6.07 -2.58
N LEU A 408 -13.97 -6.70 -2.79
CA LEU A 408 -13.37 -7.61 -1.81
C LEU A 408 -12.91 -6.89 -0.55
N VAL A 409 -12.35 -5.68 -0.69
CA VAL A 409 -11.97 -4.83 0.45
C VAL A 409 -13.19 -4.35 1.24
N HIS A 410 -14.27 -3.95 0.55
CA HIS A 410 -15.50 -3.53 1.21
C HIS A 410 -16.16 -4.64 2.03
N ASP A 411 -16.04 -5.89 1.58
CA ASP A 411 -16.64 -7.05 2.23
C ASP A 411 -15.91 -7.41 3.55
N ASP A 412 -14.58 -7.30 3.58
CA ASP A 412 -13.75 -7.59 4.75
C ASP A 412 -12.44 -6.76 4.76
N VAL A 413 -12.50 -5.63 5.47
CA VAL A 413 -11.42 -4.64 5.56
C VAL A 413 -10.22 -5.17 6.35
N ALA A 414 -10.46 -5.99 7.39
CA ALA A 414 -9.38 -6.58 8.19
C ALA A 414 -8.60 -7.63 7.39
N MET A 415 -9.31 -8.50 6.66
CA MET A 415 -8.67 -9.45 5.74
C MET A 415 -7.91 -8.73 4.62
N ALA A 416 -8.45 -7.62 4.11
CA ALA A 416 -7.79 -6.82 3.09
C ALA A 416 -6.47 -6.22 3.57
N ALA A 417 -6.44 -5.66 4.78
CA ALA A 417 -5.21 -5.15 5.40
C ALA A 417 -4.12 -6.24 5.44
N GLN A 418 -4.46 -7.43 5.98
CA GLN A 418 -3.52 -8.54 6.04
C GLN A 418 -3.03 -8.98 4.65
N ALA A 419 -3.95 -9.15 3.70
CA ALA A 419 -3.61 -9.60 2.34
C ALA A 419 -2.72 -8.59 1.58
N LEU A 420 -2.92 -7.28 1.82
CA LEU A 420 -2.11 -6.21 1.26
C LEU A 420 -0.71 -6.17 1.89
N THR A 421 -0.60 -6.35 3.22
CA THR A 421 0.68 -6.48 3.92
C THR A 421 1.49 -7.65 3.38
N GLU A 422 0.89 -8.85 3.28
CA GLU A 422 1.55 -10.03 2.72
C GLU A 422 2.03 -9.82 1.27
N LEU A 423 1.24 -9.10 0.45
CA LEU A 423 1.63 -8.78 -0.92
C LEU A 423 2.80 -7.76 -0.95
N GLY A 424 2.80 -6.78 -0.06
CA GLY A 424 3.91 -5.84 0.12
C GLY A 424 5.20 -6.55 0.54
N GLU A 425 5.14 -7.44 1.54
CA GLU A 425 6.25 -8.30 1.97
C GLU A 425 6.79 -9.14 0.81
N SER A 426 5.88 -9.65 -0.02
CA SER A 426 6.23 -10.41 -1.22
C SER A 426 7.06 -9.61 -2.21
N PHE A 427 6.70 -8.34 -2.46
CA PHE A 427 7.46 -7.48 -3.36
C PHE A 427 8.77 -6.99 -2.73
N LEU A 428 8.79 -6.73 -1.42
CA LEU A 428 10.00 -6.34 -0.72
C LEU A 428 11.06 -7.46 -0.77
N ALA A 429 10.66 -8.71 -0.51
CA ALA A 429 11.52 -9.89 -0.63
C ALA A 429 11.99 -10.17 -2.07
N LEU A 430 11.32 -9.60 -3.07
CA LEU A 430 11.71 -9.66 -4.49
C LEU A 430 12.50 -8.42 -4.93
N ASN A 431 13.00 -7.63 -3.97
CA ASN A 431 13.75 -6.40 -4.20
C ASN A 431 12.96 -5.36 -5.02
N ARG A 432 11.67 -5.21 -4.72
CA ARG A 432 10.76 -4.19 -5.28
C ARG A 432 10.16 -3.32 -4.18
N PRO A 433 10.99 -2.50 -3.50
CA PRO A 433 10.52 -1.59 -2.45
C PRO A 433 9.54 -0.54 -2.98
N ASP A 434 9.66 -0.16 -4.25
CA ASP A 434 8.77 0.72 -5.00
C ASP A 434 7.33 0.20 -5.10
N PHE A 435 7.14 -1.12 -5.18
CA PHE A 435 5.82 -1.74 -5.08
C PHE A 435 5.40 -1.97 -3.64
N ALA A 436 6.34 -2.35 -2.77
CA ALA A 436 6.07 -2.71 -1.39
C ALA A 436 5.51 -1.53 -0.59
N ILE A 437 6.11 -0.34 -0.70
CA ILE A 437 5.68 0.85 0.04
C ILE A 437 4.22 1.23 -0.26
N GLU A 438 3.84 1.20 -1.54
CA GLU A 438 2.50 1.56 -1.99
C GLU A 438 1.45 0.56 -1.49
N LEU A 439 1.83 -0.72 -1.38
CA LEU A 439 0.96 -1.78 -0.85
C LEU A 439 0.85 -1.75 0.68
N PHE A 440 1.93 -1.40 1.38
CA PHE A 440 1.89 -1.24 2.83
C PHE A 440 1.04 -0.05 3.24
N ASP A 441 1.13 1.05 2.51
CA ASP A 441 0.27 2.20 2.75
C ASP A 441 -1.20 1.87 2.46
N GLU A 442 -1.52 1.17 1.36
CA GLU A 442 -2.89 0.71 1.10
C GLU A 442 -3.39 -0.29 2.17
N ALA A 443 -2.51 -1.19 2.64
CA ALA A 443 -2.81 -2.11 3.74
C ALA A 443 -3.18 -1.33 5.00
N LEU A 444 -2.47 -0.25 5.23
CA LEU A 444 -2.67 0.62 6.38
C LEU A 444 -4.00 1.38 6.30
N GLU A 445 -4.42 1.78 5.11
CA GLU A 445 -5.76 2.36 4.92
C GLU A 445 -6.86 1.35 5.28
N CYS A 446 -6.59 0.05 5.16
CA CYS A 446 -7.51 -1.02 5.52
C CYS A 446 -7.48 -1.42 7.02
N VAL A 447 -6.64 -0.83 7.88
CA VAL A 447 -6.63 -1.18 9.32
C VAL A 447 -7.76 -0.45 10.04
N SER A 448 -8.70 -1.15 10.69
CA SER A 448 -9.86 -0.51 11.35
C SER A 448 -9.45 0.44 12.48
N ALA A 449 -10.18 1.56 12.67
CA ALA A 449 -9.89 2.53 13.73
C ALA A 449 -10.02 1.98 15.18
N GLU A 450 -10.66 0.82 15.38
CA GLU A 450 -10.79 0.15 16.68
C GLU A 450 -9.62 -0.81 16.98
N GLN A 451 -8.88 -1.23 15.96
CA GLN A 451 -7.67 -2.04 16.10
C GLN A 451 -6.46 -1.12 15.98
N ASN A 452 -5.60 -1.13 16.99
CA ASN A 452 -4.32 -0.44 16.87
C ASN A 452 -3.57 -1.00 15.65
N MET A 453 -2.98 -0.11 14.87
CA MET A 453 -2.00 -0.49 13.86
C MET A 453 -0.96 -1.43 14.46
N SER A 454 -0.67 -2.52 13.74
CA SER A 454 0.46 -3.36 14.09
C SER A 454 1.75 -2.55 13.99
N GLU A 455 2.54 -2.46 15.07
CA GLU A 455 3.88 -1.87 15.04
C GLU A 455 4.73 -2.49 13.91
N GLU A 456 4.47 -3.75 13.55
CA GLU A 456 5.10 -4.46 12.43
C GLU A 456 4.86 -3.78 11.07
N LEU A 457 3.65 -3.27 10.80
CA LEU A 457 3.35 -2.60 9.51
C LEU A 457 4.10 -1.27 9.39
N GLY A 458 4.24 -0.52 10.49
CA GLY A 458 5.04 0.71 10.52
C GLY A 458 6.53 0.45 10.31
N GLU A 459 7.06 -0.65 10.84
CA GLU A 459 8.44 -1.09 10.60
C GLU A 459 8.66 -1.47 9.12
N LEU A 460 7.71 -2.17 8.49
CA LEU A 460 7.77 -2.55 7.08
C LEU A 460 7.74 -1.35 6.12
N ILE A 461 6.94 -0.32 6.41
CA ILE A 461 6.90 0.94 5.63
C ILE A 461 8.27 1.64 5.68
N LEU A 462 8.85 1.74 6.88
CA LEU A 462 10.17 2.36 7.05
C LEU A 462 11.26 1.60 6.30
N LEU A 463 11.23 0.26 6.36
CA LEU A 463 12.15 -0.61 5.65
C LEU A 463 12.04 -0.41 4.13
N ALA A 464 10.83 -0.35 3.59
CA ALA A 464 10.60 -0.10 2.17
C ALA A 464 11.11 1.29 1.75
N HIS A 465 10.81 2.34 2.52
CA HIS A 465 11.26 3.70 2.23
C HIS A 465 12.80 3.83 2.24
N ARG A 466 13.50 3.12 3.12
CA ARG A 466 14.98 3.16 3.16
C ARG A 466 15.63 2.33 2.07
N ALA A 467 14.95 1.31 1.56
CA ALA A 467 15.39 0.52 0.41
C ALA A 467 15.13 1.22 -0.94
N MET A 468 14.35 2.30 -0.97
CA MET A 468 14.15 3.12 -2.17
C MET A 468 15.39 3.97 -2.48
N GLU A 469 15.82 3.96 -3.73
CA GLU A 469 16.80 4.91 -4.29
C GLU A 469 16.02 6.00 -5.06
N ASP A 470 16.53 7.24 -5.12
CA ASP A 470 15.85 8.44 -5.65
C ASP A 470 15.25 8.32 -7.07
N ASP A 471 15.66 7.32 -7.87
CA ASP A 471 15.20 7.09 -9.26
C ASP A 471 14.16 5.95 -9.42
N ASN A 472 13.73 5.30 -8.33
CA ASN A 472 12.94 4.05 -8.39
C ASN A 472 11.41 4.21 -8.25
N GLU A 473 10.88 5.44 -8.16
CA GLU A 473 9.43 5.65 -8.04
C GLU A 473 8.68 5.38 -9.36
N ILE A 474 7.61 4.61 -9.29
CA ILE A 474 6.69 4.42 -10.43
C ILE A 474 5.63 5.50 -10.39
N GLU A 475 5.83 6.52 -11.21
CA GLU A 475 4.93 7.66 -11.33
C GLU A 475 3.47 7.20 -11.49
N GLY A 476 2.62 7.61 -10.55
CA GLY A 476 1.18 7.41 -10.60
C GLY A 476 0.67 6.02 -10.21
N LEU A 477 1.54 5.09 -9.78
CA LEU A 477 1.11 3.80 -9.22
C LEU A 477 0.27 3.99 -7.95
N ARG A 478 0.69 4.90 -7.05
CA ARG A 478 -0.11 5.32 -5.88
C ARG A 478 -1.55 5.68 -6.25
N GLN A 479 -1.72 6.50 -7.30
CA GLN A 479 -3.03 6.97 -7.74
C GLN A 479 -3.96 5.84 -8.22
N ILE A 480 -3.40 4.69 -8.59
CA ILE A 480 -4.14 3.49 -8.94
C ILE A 480 -4.51 2.71 -7.69
N LEU A 481 -3.59 2.53 -6.75
CA LEU A 481 -3.84 1.79 -5.51
C LEU A 481 -4.78 2.54 -4.57
N ASP A 482 -4.68 3.87 -4.45
CA ASP A 482 -5.61 4.76 -3.71
C ASP A 482 -7.09 4.63 -4.14
N GLN A 483 -7.36 3.95 -5.25
CA GLN A 483 -8.73 3.66 -5.68
C GLN A 483 -9.30 2.43 -4.96
N ILE A 484 -8.50 1.61 -4.30
CA ILE A 484 -8.91 0.31 -3.72
C ILE A 484 -9.70 0.53 -2.42
N HIS A 485 -9.19 1.34 -1.50
CA HIS A 485 -9.87 1.75 -0.29
C HIS A 485 -9.88 3.28 -0.12
N GLN A 486 -10.69 3.79 0.81
CA GLN A 486 -10.66 5.20 1.18
C GLN A 486 -10.54 5.30 2.69
N GLN A 487 -9.39 5.81 3.13
CA GLN A 487 -9.05 6.06 4.53
C GLN A 487 -10.09 6.94 5.25
N THR A 488 -10.32 6.64 6.54
CA THR A 488 -11.04 7.54 7.48
C THR A 488 -10.06 8.41 8.26
N VAL A 489 -10.54 9.56 8.77
CA VAL A 489 -9.72 10.55 9.48
C VAL A 489 -9.14 10.00 10.79
N GLU A 490 -9.84 9.06 11.45
CA GLU A 490 -9.31 8.37 12.63
C GLU A 490 -8.16 7.42 12.30
N GLN A 491 -8.19 6.75 11.15
CA GLN A 491 -7.13 5.84 10.70
C GLN A 491 -5.87 6.62 10.31
N GLU A 492 -6.01 7.71 9.54
CA GLU A 492 -4.89 8.59 9.14
C GLU A 492 -4.13 9.15 10.36
N LYS A 493 -4.86 9.48 11.43
CA LYS A 493 -4.26 9.97 12.68
C LYS A 493 -3.53 8.90 13.48
N GLN A 494 -4.03 7.65 13.48
CA GLN A 494 -3.31 6.50 14.04
C GLN A 494 -2.02 6.21 13.26
N VAL A 495 -2.01 6.45 11.94
CA VAL A 495 -0.80 6.38 11.12
C VAL A 495 0.27 7.34 11.55
N GLU A 496 -0.07 8.62 11.60
CA GLU A 496 0.86 9.65 12.01
C GLU A 496 1.37 9.43 13.44
N ASP A 497 0.49 9.04 14.37
CA ASP A 497 0.85 8.78 15.76
C ASP A 497 1.83 7.61 15.90
N VAL A 498 1.66 6.52 15.14
CA VAL A 498 2.56 5.34 15.20
C VAL A 498 3.87 5.62 14.47
N VAL A 499 3.85 6.25 13.30
CA VAL A 499 5.07 6.65 12.57
C VAL A 499 5.88 7.66 13.39
N GLU A 500 5.22 8.61 14.06
CA GLU A 500 5.86 9.56 14.96
C GLU A 500 6.40 8.86 16.22
N GLN A 501 5.69 7.87 16.78
CA GLN A 501 6.19 7.07 17.90
C GLN A 501 7.40 6.21 17.52
N ILE A 502 7.39 5.56 16.35
CA ILE A 502 8.51 4.77 15.82
C ILE A 502 9.72 5.70 15.57
N SER A 503 9.49 6.85 14.94
CA SER A 503 10.53 7.84 14.66
C SER A 503 11.12 8.42 15.95
N LYS A 504 10.28 8.80 16.92
CA LYS A 504 10.72 9.27 18.25
C LYS A 504 11.51 8.19 19.00
N ARG A 505 11.11 6.92 18.97
CA ARG A 505 11.90 5.82 19.59
C ARG A 505 13.26 5.64 18.93
N GLN A 506 13.39 5.87 17.62
CA GLN A 506 14.67 5.81 16.91
C GLN A 506 15.56 7.04 17.15
N GLU A 507 14.95 8.22 17.34
CA GLU A 507 15.65 9.45 17.76
C GLU A 507 16.08 9.39 19.24
N ASP A 508 15.26 8.81 20.12
CA ASP A 508 15.52 8.55 21.54
C ASP A 508 16.37 7.29 21.76
N SER A 509 16.72 6.56 20.69
CA SER A 509 17.61 5.38 20.74
C SER A 509 18.93 5.78 21.39
N ALA A 510 19.23 5.13 22.51
CA ALA A 510 20.34 5.43 23.41
C ALA A 510 21.68 5.69 22.67
N GLU A 511 22.54 6.51 23.28
CA GLU A 511 23.95 6.57 22.87
C GLU A 511 24.50 5.13 22.78
N LEU A 512 24.81 4.69 21.56
CA LEU A 512 25.39 3.38 21.29
C LEU A 512 26.72 3.29 22.05
N ALA A 513 26.78 2.41 23.05
CA ALA A 513 28.02 2.14 23.76
C ALA A 513 28.91 1.27 22.87
N PHE A 514 29.89 1.90 22.22
CA PHE A 514 30.88 1.17 21.43
C PHE A 514 31.84 0.44 22.36
N SER A 515 32.03 -0.86 22.12
CA SER A 515 32.84 -1.74 22.97
C SER A 515 33.80 -2.55 22.13
N SER A 516 35.05 -2.66 22.60
CA SER A 516 36.04 -3.54 21.96
C SER A 516 35.92 -5.00 22.40
N GLU A 517 35.10 -5.29 23.40
CA GLU A 517 34.89 -6.61 24.00
C GLU A 517 33.70 -7.33 23.38
N TRP A 518 33.68 -8.65 23.49
CA TRP A 518 32.53 -9.47 23.08
C TRP A 518 31.45 -9.44 24.16
N GLU A 519 30.27 -9.00 23.79
CA GLU A 519 29.10 -8.90 24.68
C GLU A 519 28.03 -9.90 24.24
N ASP A 520 27.11 -10.24 25.13
CA ASP A 520 25.99 -11.11 24.78
C ASP A 520 25.11 -10.40 23.74
N ALA A 521 24.66 -11.11 22.70
CA ALA A 521 23.74 -10.54 21.73
C ALA A 521 22.48 -10.00 22.42
N SER A 522 21.99 -10.65 23.48
CA SER A 522 20.81 -10.19 24.21
C SER A 522 21.03 -8.87 24.95
N THR A 523 22.27 -8.48 25.27
CA THR A 523 22.51 -7.17 25.90
C THR A 523 22.42 -5.99 24.94
N VAL A 524 22.49 -6.26 23.64
CA VAL A 524 22.55 -5.24 22.57
C VAL A 524 21.32 -5.31 21.67
N LEU A 525 20.86 -6.52 21.39
CA LEU A 525 19.71 -6.91 20.59
C LEU A 525 18.64 -7.53 21.53
N ASP A 526 18.43 -6.93 22.71
CA ASP A 526 17.46 -7.39 23.74
C ASP A 526 15.99 -7.24 23.31
N ASP A 527 15.77 -6.72 22.10
CA ASP A 527 14.46 -6.68 21.50
C ASP A 527 14.12 -8.09 21.02
N GLU A 528 12.95 -8.64 21.40
CA GLU A 528 12.42 -9.85 20.75
C GLU A 528 12.14 -9.63 19.24
N ARG A 529 12.43 -8.44 18.72
CA ARG A 529 12.19 -8.01 17.35
C ARG A 529 13.39 -8.31 16.42
N PRO A 530 13.14 -8.76 15.18
CA PRO A 530 14.18 -9.13 14.24
C PRO A 530 14.91 -7.92 13.64
N LEU A 531 16.13 -8.17 13.14
CA LEU A 531 16.87 -7.27 12.25
C LEU A 531 16.36 -7.44 10.81
N TYR A 532 16.04 -6.37 10.10
CA TYR A 532 15.59 -6.48 8.72
C TYR A 532 16.71 -6.14 7.74
N ILE A 533 16.97 -6.99 6.76
CA ILE A 533 18.03 -6.73 5.77
C ILE A 533 17.53 -5.74 4.74
N SER A 534 18.17 -4.57 4.67
CA SER A 534 17.90 -3.56 3.65
C SER A 534 18.76 -3.76 2.41
N ASN A 535 20.02 -4.17 2.55
CA ASN A 535 20.90 -4.41 1.42
C ASN A 535 22.10 -5.31 1.78
N VAL A 536 22.80 -5.83 0.78
CA VAL A 536 24.08 -6.54 0.95
C VAL A 536 25.12 -5.94 0.01
N VAL A 537 26.23 -5.47 0.58
CA VAL A 537 27.33 -4.82 -0.14
C VAL A 537 28.55 -5.76 -0.16
N GLY A 538 29.08 -6.04 -1.34
CA GLY A 538 30.25 -6.90 -1.56
C GLY A 538 29.95 -8.16 -2.35
N GLU A 539 30.98 -8.82 -2.88
CA GLU A 539 30.85 -10.06 -3.64
C GLU A 539 30.89 -11.29 -2.72
N ALA A 540 30.07 -12.31 -3.00
CA ALA A 540 29.96 -13.54 -2.19
C ALA A 540 31.26 -14.35 -2.05
N SER A 541 32.28 -14.06 -2.88
CA SER A 541 33.60 -14.69 -2.81
C SER A 541 34.57 -14.02 -1.84
N GLU A 542 34.21 -12.84 -1.34
CA GLU A 542 34.96 -12.02 -0.37
C GLU A 542 34.11 -11.81 0.90
N GLU A 543 34.55 -10.92 1.77
CA GLU A 543 33.78 -10.53 2.96
C GLU A 543 32.63 -9.59 2.56
N GLN A 544 31.45 -9.79 3.15
CA GLN A 544 30.23 -9.05 2.80
C GLN A 544 29.75 -8.18 3.96
N LEU A 545 29.23 -6.99 3.64
CA LEU A 545 28.58 -6.10 4.59
C LEU A 545 27.06 -6.18 4.39
N ILE A 546 26.35 -6.74 5.36
CA ILE A 546 24.89 -6.68 5.40
C ILE A 546 24.50 -5.34 6.00
N LEU A 547 23.68 -4.57 5.30
CA LEU A 547 22.99 -3.42 5.85
C LEU A 547 21.67 -3.92 6.42
N ALA A 548 21.45 -3.68 7.71
CA ALA A 548 20.26 -4.13 8.42
C ALA A 548 19.66 -3.00 9.27
N GLU A 549 18.36 -3.08 9.48
CA GLU A 549 17.56 -2.19 10.32
C GLU A 549 17.23 -2.92 11.62
N HIS A 550 17.63 -2.35 12.76
CA HIS A 550 17.14 -2.82 14.05
C HIS A 550 16.15 -1.78 14.62
N PRO A 551 14.95 -2.19 15.06
CA PRO A 551 13.91 -1.27 15.56
C PRO A 551 14.39 -0.30 16.64
N SER A 552 15.31 -0.75 17.51
CA SER A 552 15.85 0.06 18.60
C SER A 552 17.25 0.64 18.35
N LEU A 553 18.00 0.20 17.34
CA LEU A 553 19.37 0.69 17.07
C LEU A 553 19.47 1.55 15.80
N GLY A 554 18.42 1.55 14.97
CA GLY A 554 18.42 2.16 13.64
C GLY A 554 19.23 1.33 12.63
N SER A 555 19.71 1.98 11.58
CA SER A 555 20.50 1.32 10.54
C SER A 555 21.88 0.89 11.05
N VAL A 556 22.20 -0.39 10.92
CA VAL A 556 23.45 -1.02 11.35
C VAL A 556 24.08 -1.82 10.21
N GLY A 557 25.40 -1.93 10.21
CA GLY A 557 26.12 -2.80 9.29
C GLY A 557 26.59 -4.07 10.00
N ILE A 558 26.28 -5.25 9.49
CA ILE A 558 26.73 -6.54 10.00
C ILE A 558 27.81 -7.10 9.07
N TRP A 559 29.01 -7.35 9.60
CA TRP A 559 30.09 -7.96 8.84
C TRP A 559 29.96 -9.48 8.81
N LEU A 560 29.88 -10.05 7.60
CA LEU A 560 29.93 -11.49 7.37
C LEU A 560 31.30 -11.91 6.84
N PRO A 561 31.95 -12.92 7.45
CA PRO A 561 33.20 -13.46 6.93
C PRO A 561 32.97 -14.18 5.59
N ALA A 562 34.02 -14.21 4.76
CA ALA A 562 33.99 -14.87 3.46
C ALA A 562 33.50 -16.33 3.56
N LYS A 563 32.57 -16.73 2.67
CA LYS A 563 31.86 -18.03 2.58
C LYS A 563 30.60 -18.21 3.43
N ALA A 564 30.14 -17.19 4.16
CA ALA A 564 28.77 -17.21 4.67
C ALA A 564 27.79 -16.81 3.55
N ASP A 565 26.72 -17.58 3.31
CA ASP A 565 25.67 -17.21 2.36
C ASP A 565 24.98 -15.94 2.85
N ALA A 566 25.29 -14.77 2.27
CA ALA A 566 24.54 -13.56 2.57
C ALA A 566 23.10 -13.68 2.02
N PRO A 567 22.07 -13.32 2.81
CA PRO A 567 20.69 -13.40 2.36
C PRO A 567 20.36 -12.28 1.37
N GLN A 568 19.28 -12.43 0.63
CA GLN A 568 18.76 -11.34 -0.20
C GLN A 568 18.08 -10.25 0.66
N PRO A 569 18.01 -9.01 0.17
CA PRO A 569 17.22 -7.94 0.79
C PRO A 569 15.79 -8.38 1.12
N GLY A 570 15.24 -7.96 2.25
CA GLY A 570 13.92 -8.37 2.72
C GLY A 570 13.88 -9.69 3.49
N ALA A 571 15.00 -10.17 4.03
CA ALA A 571 15.00 -11.22 5.06
C ALA A 571 15.07 -10.62 6.48
N ARG A 572 14.45 -11.31 7.44
CA ARG A 572 14.59 -11.09 8.88
C ARG A 572 15.81 -11.87 9.38
N ILE A 573 16.65 -11.23 10.19
CA ILE A 573 17.76 -11.85 10.90
C ILE A 573 17.37 -11.92 12.37
N THR A 574 17.45 -13.12 12.92
CA THR A 574 17.39 -13.34 14.37
C THR A 574 18.71 -13.94 14.83
N LEU A 575 19.21 -13.50 15.99
CA LEU A 575 20.46 -13.96 16.57
C LEU A 575 20.12 -14.88 17.74
N THR A 576 20.43 -16.17 17.60
CA THR A 576 20.15 -17.15 18.67
C THR A 576 21.43 -17.40 19.47
N ASN A 577 21.47 -16.91 20.72
CA ASN A 577 22.57 -17.13 21.67
C ASN A 577 23.98 -16.84 21.08
N GLY A 578 24.14 -15.72 20.40
CA GLY A 578 25.44 -15.28 19.85
C GLY A 578 26.13 -14.25 20.74
N ARG A 579 27.44 -14.05 20.55
CA ARG A 579 28.16 -12.88 21.07
C ARG A 579 28.39 -11.88 19.95
N VAL A 580 28.19 -10.60 20.28
CA VAL A 580 28.31 -9.49 19.33
C VAL A 580 29.33 -8.47 19.83
N LYS A 581 29.86 -7.70 18.87
CA LYS A 581 30.74 -6.57 19.14
C LYS A 581 30.27 -5.36 18.33
N ILE A 582 30.03 -4.24 18.99
CA ILE A 582 29.59 -3.00 18.37
C ILE A 582 30.76 -2.03 18.22
N ALA A 583 31.06 -1.64 16.99
CA ALA A 583 32.09 -0.68 16.65
C ALA A 583 31.49 0.58 16.01
N GLU A 584 32.22 1.70 16.17
CA GLU A 584 31.90 2.93 15.46
C GLU A 584 32.16 2.73 13.95
N PRO A 585 31.20 3.06 13.08
CA PRO A 585 31.35 2.89 11.64
C PRO A 585 32.35 3.91 11.08
N PRO A 586 33.22 3.51 10.13
CA PRO A 586 34.12 4.44 9.46
C PRO A 586 33.33 5.44 8.59
N LYS A 587 33.82 6.68 8.51
CA LYS A 587 33.11 7.83 7.90
C LYS A 587 32.57 7.57 6.50
N ASN A 588 33.31 6.81 5.68
CA ASN A 588 32.90 6.46 4.33
C ASN A 588 31.61 5.61 4.31
N LEU A 589 31.46 4.67 5.26
CA LEU A 589 30.25 3.86 5.37
C LEU A 589 29.07 4.66 5.93
N VAL A 590 29.33 5.60 6.85
CA VAL A 590 28.31 6.53 7.35
C VAL A 590 27.78 7.43 6.24
N GLU A 591 28.68 8.01 5.43
CA GLU A 591 28.31 8.90 4.32
C GLU A 591 27.62 8.14 3.17
N SER A 592 27.94 6.86 2.97
CA SER A 592 27.41 6.06 1.85
C SER A 592 26.12 5.32 2.20
N TYR A 593 25.94 4.91 3.46
CA TYR A 593 24.87 3.98 3.86
C TYR A 593 24.12 4.41 5.13
N ALA A 594 24.43 5.57 5.70
CA ALA A 594 23.79 6.12 6.90
C ALA A 594 23.79 5.17 8.12
N ILE A 595 24.73 4.23 8.21
CA ILE A 595 24.80 3.28 9.33
C ILE A 595 25.29 3.96 10.62
N ARG A 596 24.65 3.64 11.74
CA ARG A 596 24.96 4.15 13.10
C ARG A 596 25.99 3.29 13.84
N ALA A 597 26.07 2.00 13.52
CA ALA A 597 26.98 1.05 14.15
C ALA A 597 27.43 -0.05 13.18
N LEU A 598 28.60 -0.61 13.45
CA LEU A 598 29.05 -1.88 12.88
C LEU A 598 28.94 -2.98 13.93
N ILE A 599 28.29 -4.09 13.57
CA ILE A 599 28.11 -5.27 14.41
C ILE A 599 28.97 -6.39 13.82
N ALA A 600 29.91 -6.90 14.61
CA ALA A 600 30.60 -8.15 14.34
C ALA A 600 29.95 -9.26 15.17
N ILE A 601 29.80 -10.44 14.56
CA ILE A 601 29.21 -11.62 15.19
C ILE A 601 30.30 -12.66 15.34
N GLU A 602 30.47 -13.20 16.55
CA GLU A 602 31.56 -14.14 16.81
C GLU A 602 31.38 -15.47 16.08
N PHE A 603 30.13 -15.95 16.02
CA PHE A 603 29.75 -17.22 15.41
C PHE A 603 28.70 -16.95 14.32
N PRO A 604 29.11 -16.77 13.05
CA PRO A 604 28.18 -16.50 11.95
C PRO A 604 27.03 -17.52 11.85
N GLU A 605 27.27 -18.77 12.22
CA GLU A 605 26.28 -19.85 12.31
C GLU A 605 25.14 -19.61 13.32
N SER A 606 25.28 -18.62 14.22
CA SER A 606 24.21 -18.20 15.14
C SER A 606 23.16 -17.28 14.49
N LEU A 607 23.41 -16.83 13.26
CA LEU A 607 22.46 -16.08 12.47
C LEU A 607 21.40 -17.00 11.87
N VAL A 608 20.15 -16.77 12.24
CA VAL A 608 19.00 -17.42 11.65
C VAL A 608 18.30 -16.43 10.73
N PHE A 609 18.32 -16.74 9.44
CA PHE A 609 17.62 -15.98 8.42
C PHE A 609 16.21 -16.53 8.25
N GLN A 610 15.23 -15.65 8.44
CA GLN A 610 13.81 -15.94 8.25
C GLN A 610 13.29 -15.06 7.12
N SER A 611 12.44 -15.61 6.25
CA SER A 611 11.81 -14.80 5.20
C SER A 611 10.75 -13.88 5.77
N LEU A 612 10.55 -12.71 5.16
CA LEU A 612 9.43 -11.80 5.47
C LEU A 612 8.05 -12.40 5.15
N THR A 613 7.99 -13.44 4.33
CA THR A 613 6.74 -13.95 3.73
C THR A 613 6.01 -14.87 4.71
N SER A 614 5.21 -14.29 5.60
CA SER A 614 4.29 -15.02 6.51
C SER A 614 3.35 -15.96 5.73
N ASP A 615 2.91 -15.52 4.54
CA ASP A 615 2.14 -16.30 3.57
C ASP A 615 2.86 -17.60 3.13
N ALA A 616 4.19 -17.58 2.98
CA ALA A 616 4.96 -18.76 2.56
C ALA A 616 4.92 -19.88 3.60
N GLN A 617 4.83 -19.54 4.89
CA GLN A 617 4.71 -20.53 5.97
C GLN A 617 3.31 -21.15 5.98
N GLU A 618 2.25 -20.33 5.99
CA GLU A 618 0.86 -20.80 5.91
C GLU A 618 0.61 -21.66 4.67
N GLU A 619 1.19 -21.26 3.52
CA GLU A 619 1.06 -22.01 2.27
C GLU A 619 1.77 -23.37 2.30
N LEU A 620 2.84 -23.51 3.08
CA LEU A 620 3.49 -24.80 3.30
C LEU A 620 2.67 -25.70 4.23
N GLU A 621 1.82 -25.12 5.10
CA GLU A 621 0.87 -25.89 5.93
C GLU A 621 -0.32 -26.43 5.12
N ASP A 622 -0.64 -25.70 4.05
CA ASP A 622 -1.74 -25.99 3.13
C ASP A 622 -1.40 -27.07 2.07
N LEU A 623 -0.12 -27.43 1.92
CA LEU A 623 0.40 -28.45 0.99
C LEU A 623 0.50 -29.83 1.66
#